data_AF-A0A2T7P6H0-F1
#
_entry.id   AF-A0A2T7P6H0-F1
#
_cell.length_a   1.000
_cell.length_b   1.000
_cell.length_c   1.000
_cell.angle_alpha   90.00
_cell.angle_beta   90.00
_cell.angle_gamma   90.00
#
_symmetry.space_group_name_H-M   'P 1'
#
loop_
_entity.id
_entity.type
_entity.pdbx_description
1 polymer ?
#
loop_
_entity_poly.entity_id
_entity_poly.type
_entity_poly.pdbx_seq_one_letter_code
_entity_poly.pdbx_strand_id
1 'polypeptide(L)'
;MYINLVSTDYPQTVLEGTLAINDPARSPFQTKTNELDINSICTIGANEDTNQVYLMEKNGLFSISFGVYEEGGRKSKTSTWEFECNDNNVELAPYPQQVCGNLTEDVVKNIRKDMDFSQDNEVYMYYVLNNKAIAQTSEVCKYLEETFTTGRCKAREALAVHLCYRVVYSGFIYKKLLRFGTDPKYVWKACIDYVCSDFTDQVTCEYLGEALDEVKKPSDTIAKKIEENNCYPGFHGFCQGVIDFPPYKSRAQLTNMASRVECTAIKLLWRLPLKMFIFSILVASILLMYTQAQIQCGLEKGKRLDTFSEDTDRLKIPCKYNAVRQTCGRYFINVTPGNDIRSDTGEYYVDTMWVSVTDTETKQTWEGRTSTKIAQKAISDPARSPFNTKTNQLDINSICTTGTNEDTNQVYLIEKNGLFSISFGVYEEGGRKSKTSTWDFECNDSNVELVPYPEQACGNLTEDVVKNIRKDMDFSQDNEVYMYYVLNNKPIAQTSAICKSLEDIFANDRCGDREALAIHSCYKIVYSGPIYKKLLRFGTDPKTVWKACIDYVCSDFTDQVTCEYLGEALDEVKKPSDLIAKKIEENNCYAGYNPL
;
A
#
# COMPACT_ATOMS: atom_id res chain seq x y z
N MET A 1 -10.37 -16.88 16.35
CA MET A 1 -10.72 -18.11 15.59
C MET A 1 -11.72 -18.91 16.42
N TYR A 2 -12.69 -19.57 15.77
CA TYR A 2 -13.69 -20.42 16.43
C TYR A 2 -13.41 -21.88 16.08
N ILE A 3 -13.36 -22.76 17.08
CA ILE A 3 -13.07 -24.19 16.90
C ILE A 3 -14.19 -24.98 17.58
N ASN A 4 -14.88 -25.83 16.83
CA ASN A 4 -15.89 -26.73 17.38
C ASN A 4 -15.34 -28.15 17.34
N LEU A 5 -15.13 -28.75 18.52
CA LEU A 5 -14.68 -30.14 18.64
C LEU A 5 -15.89 -30.99 19.04
N VAL A 6 -16.27 -31.91 18.16
CA VAL A 6 -17.37 -32.84 18.39
C VAL A 6 -16.77 -34.23 18.50
N SER A 7 -16.77 -34.80 19.69
CA SER A 7 -16.46 -36.22 19.89
C SER A 7 -17.74 -37.04 19.68
N THR A 8 -17.61 -38.23 19.11
CA THR A 8 -18.73 -39.20 19.05
C THR A 8 -19.22 -39.61 20.44
N ASP A 9 -18.37 -39.50 21.46
CA ASP A 9 -18.68 -39.85 22.85
C ASP A 9 -19.23 -38.66 23.65
N TYR A 10 -19.02 -37.42 23.17
CA TYR A 10 -19.45 -36.19 23.84
C TYR A 10 -19.97 -35.18 22.79
N PRO A 11 -21.30 -35.12 22.56
CA PRO A 11 -21.86 -34.24 21.56
C PRO A 11 -21.81 -32.79 22.04
N GLN A 12 -21.00 -31.97 21.35
CA GLN A 12 -20.97 -30.50 21.37
C GLN A 12 -20.12 -29.83 22.47
N THR A 13 -18.80 -29.77 22.26
CA THR A 13 -17.94 -28.79 22.95
C THR A 13 -17.52 -27.67 22.01
N VAL A 14 -17.95 -26.44 22.30
CA VAL A 14 -17.61 -25.25 21.51
C VAL A 14 -16.50 -24.48 22.21
N LEU A 15 -15.37 -24.28 21.52
CA LEU A 15 -14.21 -23.52 22.00
C LEU A 15 -14.15 -22.15 21.29
N GLU A 16 -14.02 -21.08 22.07
CA GLU A 16 -13.83 -19.71 21.58
C GLU A 16 -12.42 -19.22 21.92
N GLY A 17 -11.58 -18.98 20.92
CA GLY A 17 -10.28 -18.34 21.17
C GLY A 17 -10.42 -16.83 21.33
N THR A 18 -10.15 -16.29 22.52
CA THR A 18 -9.86 -14.85 22.72
C THR A 18 -8.51 -14.72 23.40
N LEU A 19 -7.54 -14.11 22.73
CA LEU A 19 -6.15 -14.07 23.18
C LEU A 19 -5.84 -12.77 23.93
N ALA A 20 -5.28 -12.91 25.14
CA ALA A 20 -4.64 -11.82 25.88
C ALA A 20 -3.17 -12.22 26.09
N ILE A 21 -2.26 -11.67 25.28
CA ILE A 21 -0.83 -12.00 25.30
C ILE A 21 -0.14 -11.43 26.55
N ASN A 22 -0.77 -10.47 27.23
CA ASN A 22 -0.16 -9.77 28.36
C ASN A 22 -0.40 -10.44 29.73
N ASP A 23 -1.03 -11.63 29.77
CA ASP A 23 -1.27 -12.34 31.03
C ASP A 23 -1.03 -13.86 30.87
N PRO A 24 0.17 -14.37 31.23
CA PRO A 24 0.47 -15.80 31.18
C PRO A 24 -0.40 -16.65 32.12
N ALA A 25 -1.21 -16.04 33.00
CA ALA A 25 -2.18 -16.76 33.81
C ALA A 25 -3.52 -17.03 33.10
N ARG A 26 -3.76 -16.46 31.90
CA ARG A 26 -4.96 -16.71 31.10
C ARG A 26 -4.65 -17.62 29.91
N SER A 27 -5.38 -18.74 29.82
CA SER A 27 -5.37 -19.59 28.62
C SER A 27 -5.71 -18.73 27.38
N PRO A 28 -4.95 -18.86 26.28
CA PRO A 28 -5.24 -18.14 25.03
C PRO A 28 -6.52 -18.63 24.33
N PHE A 29 -7.05 -19.79 24.76
CA PHE A 29 -8.36 -20.31 24.35
C PHE A 29 -9.34 -20.26 25.53
N GLN A 30 -10.53 -19.73 25.28
CA GLN A 30 -11.65 -19.73 26.23
C GLN A 30 -12.63 -20.86 25.85
N THR A 31 -13.01 -21.70 26.81
CA THR A 31 -14.03 -22.73 26.58
C THR A 31 -15.41 -22.12 26.78
N LYS A 32 -16.34 -22.33 25.84
CA LYS A 32 -17.71 -21.79 25.96
C LYS A 32 -18.65 -22.73 26.72
N THR A 33 -18.31 -24.01 26.78
CA THR A 33 -19.04 -25.04 27.54
C THR A 33 -18.10 -25.70 28.56
N ASN A 34 -18.62 -25.98 29.76
CA ASN A 34 -17.88 -26.59 30.88
C ASN A 34 -17.83 -28.13 30.79
N GLU A 35 -18.22 -28.71 29.65
CA GLU A 35 -18.45 -30.17 29.55
C GLU A 35 -17.18 -30.97 29.25
N LEU A 36 -16.11 -30.32 28.80
CA LEU A 36 -14.82 -30.95 28.48
C LEU A 36 -13.67 -30.05 28.95
N ASP A 37 -12.78 -30.56 29.81
CA ASP A 37 -11.53 -29.88 30.12
C ASP A 37 -10.57 -30.03 28.94
N ILE A 38 -10.45 -28.99 28.12
CA ILE A 38 -9.59 -29.02 26.93
C ILE A 38 -8.13 -29.31 27.27
N ASN A 39 -7.65 -28.94 28.46
CA ASN A 39 -6.29 -29.24 28.91
C ASN A 39 -6.09 -30.71 29.23
N SER A 40 -7.17 -31.49 29.40
CA SER A 40 -7.09 -32.94 29.56
C SER A 40 -6.77 -33.64 28.23
N ILE A 41 -7.16 -33.07 27.09
CA ILE A 41 -7.07 -33.68 25.75
C ILE A 41 -6.00 -33.02 24.87
N CYS A 42 -5.81 -31.71 25.01
CA CYS A 42 -4.92 -30.93 24.16
C CYS A 42 -3.84 -30.23 24.99
N THR A 43 -2.69 -30.01 24.35
CA THR A 43 -1.63 -29.11 24.78
C THR A 43 -1.86 -27.76 24.09
N ILE A 44 -1.96 -26.70 24.90
CA ILE A 44 -2.07 -25.32 24.42
C ILE A 44 -0.73 -24.64 24.68
N GLY A 45 -0.19 -23.93 23.69
CA GLY A 45 1.05 -23.19 23.85
C GLY A 45 1.17 -22.02 22.89
N ALA A 46 2.21 -21.22 23.10
CA ALA A 46 2.62 -20.15 22.21
C ALA A 46 4.07 -20.41 21.77
N ASN A 47 4.34 -20.14 20.49
CA ASN A 47 5.67 -20.15 19.93
C ASN A 47 6.09 -18.68 19.75
N GLU A 48 7.00 -18.24 20.62
CA GLU A 48 7.52 -16.87 20.64
C GLU A 48 8.32 -16.55 19.37
N ASP A 49 9.01 -17.54 18.78
CA ASP A 49 9.82 -17.38 17.57
C ASP A 49 8.97 -17.18 16.31
N THR A 50 7.79 -17.82 16.25
CA THR A 50 6.88 -17.71 15.10
C THR A 50 5.71 -16.75 15.34
N ASN A 51 5.59 -16.20 16.55
CA ASN A 51 4.45 -15.41 17.01
C ASN A 51 3.10 -16.10 16.73
N GLN A 52 3.05 -17.42 17.01
CA GLN A 52 1.87 -18.26 16.80
C GLN A 52 1.42 -18.88 18.10
N VAL A 53 0.10 -19.02 18.27
CA VAL A 53 -0.49 -19.85 19.31
C VAL A 53 -0.95 -21.15 18.69
N TYR A 54 -0.76 -22.27 19.39
CA TYR A 54 -1.16 -23.58 18.92
C TYR A 54 -2.00 -24.34 19.94
N LEU A 55 -2.83 -25.23 19.41
CA LEU A 55 -3.60 -26.24 20.12
C LEU A 55 -3.31 -27.58 19.46
N MET A 56 -2.69 -28.50 20.19
CA MET A 56 -2.28 -29.81 19.68
C MET A 56 -2.90 -30.91 20.54
N GLU A 57 -3.58 -31.86 19.92
CA GLU A 57 -4.09 -33.04 20.63
C GLU A 57 -2.92 -33.84 21.21
N LYS A 58 -3.04 -34.35 22.44
CA LYS A 58 -1.91 -34.92 23.20
C LYS A 58 -1.31 -36.18 22.56
N ASN A 59 -2.07 -36.92 21.77
CA ASN A 59 -1.59 -38.07 21.00
C ASN A 59 -1.11 -37.66 19.59
N GLY A 60 -1.14 -36.36 19.27
CA GLY A 60 -0.65 -35.80 18.01
C GLY A 60 -1.59 -36.02 16.84
N LEU A 61 -2.86 -36.38 17.06
CA LEU A 61 -3.80 -36.66 15.97
C LEU A 61 -4.17 -35.43 15.15
N PHE A 62 -4.17 -34.25 15.76
CA PHE A 62 -4.34 -32.99 15.04
C PHE A 62 -3.61 -31.85 15.75
N SER A 63 -3.31 -30.80 14.97
CA SER A 63 -2.81 -29.53 15.47
C SER A 63 -3.52 -28.36 14.80
N ILE A 64 -3.72 -27.27 15.54
CA ILE A 64 -4.22 -26.00 15.03
C ILE A 64 -3.20 -24.95 15.43
N SER A 65 -2.73 -24.13 14.49
CA SER A 65 -1.90 -22.96 14.78
C SER A 65 -2.56 -21.69 14.26
N PHE A 66 -2.34 -20.58 14.96
CA PHE A 66 -2.87 -19.27 14.61
C PHE A 66 -1.81 -18.20 14.87
N GLY A 67 -1.43 -17.47 13.83
CA GLY A 67 -0.48 -16.36 13.91
C GLY A 67 -1.11 -15.06 14.40
N VAL A 68 -0.38 -14.32 15.21
CA VAL A 68 -0.82 -13.07 15.84
C VAL A 68 -0.41 -11.86 14.99
N TYR A 69 -1.31 -10.89 14.89
CA TYR A 69 -1.05 -9.56 14.33
C TYR A 69 -0.77 -8.57 15.47
N GLU A 70 0.35 -7.86 15.40
CA GLU A 70 0.60 -6.71 16.28
C GLU A 70 -0.10 -5.47 15.69
N GLU A 71 -1.05 -4.88 16.44
CA GLU A 71 -1.59 -3.57 16.10
C GLU A 71 -0.50 -2.51 16.31
N GLY A 72 -0.02 -1.89 15.23
CA GLY A 72 0.81 -0.68 15.31
C GLY A 72 2.06 -0.59 14.44
N GLY A 73 2.47 -1.62 13.69
CA GLY A 73 3.61 -1.42 12.79
C GLY A 73 4.21 -2.69 12.22
N ARG A 74 4.39 -2.67 10.89
CA ARG A 74 4.93 -3.74 10.03
C ARG A 74 4.08 -5.01 9.95
N LYS A 75 3.80 -5.44 8.71
CA LYS A 75 3.21 -6.75 8.40
C LYS A 75 4.02 -7.85 9.09
N SER A 76 3.50 -8.44 10.17
CA SER A 76 3.99 -9.75 10.61
C SER A 76 3.75 -10.75 9.47
N LYS A 77 4.67 -11.69 9.27
CA LYS A 77 4.52 -12.76 8.25
C LYS A 77 3.39 -13.73 8.58
N THR A 78 2.69 -13.58 9.71
CA THR A 78 1.87 -14.63 10.31
C THR A 78 0.50 -14.10 10.72
N SER A 79 -0.31 -13.66 9.76
CA SER A 79 -1.78 -13.71 9.89
C SER A 79 -2.32 -14.99 9.24
N THR A 80 -1.62 -16.11 9.47
CA THR A 80 -1.94 -17.43 8.91
C THR A 80 -2.49 -18.31 10.01
N TRP A 81 -3.48 -19.12 9.67
CA TRP A 81 -3.92 -20.21 10.50
C TRP A 81 -3.66 -21.51 9.74
N GLU A 82 -3.36 -22.57 10.48
CA GLU A 82 -3.10 -23.90 9.93
C GLU A 82 -3.86 -24.93 10.75
N PHE A 83 -4.40 -25.94 10.06
CA PHE A 83 -4.95 -27.13 10.68
C PHE A 83 -4.25 -28.33 10.05
N GLU A 84 -3.62 -29.15 10.89
CA GLU A 84 -2.97 -30.38 10.50
C GLU A 84 -3.75 -31.54 11.11
N CYS A 85 -4.11 -32.54 10.29
CA CYS A 85 -4.69 -33.79 10.73
C CYS A 85 -3.71 -34.91 10.40
N ASN A 86 -3.22 -35.60 11.42
CA ASN A 86 -2.23 -36.67 11.31
C ASN A 86 -2.88 -38.06 11.24
N ASP A 87 -4.16 -38.11 10.87
CA ASP A 87 -4.89 -39.37 10.64
C ASP A 87 -4.89 -39.71 9.14
N ASN A 88 -4.27 -40.83 8.79
CA ASN A 88 -4.23 -41.34 7.42
C ASN A 88 -5.60 -41.80 6.89
N ASN A 89 -6.61 -41.90 7.76
CA ASN A 89 -7.98 -42.29 7.41
C ASN A 89 -8.95 -41.11 7.37
N VAL A 90 -8.46 -39.86 7.37
CA VAL A 90 -9.33 -38.67 7.36
C VAL A 90 -10.14 -38.58 6.06
N GLU A 91 -11.47 -38.64 6.17
CA GLU A 91 -12.38 -38.31 5.08
C GLU A 91 -12.66 -36.80 5.09
N LEU A 92 -12.03 -36.06 4.18
CA LEU A 92 -12.31 -34.64 3.99
C LEU A 92 -13.66 -34.47 3.27
N ALA A 93 -14.53 -33.64 3.83
CA ALA A 93 -15.78 -33.29 3.16
C ALA A 93 -15.44 -32.54 1.84
N PRO A 94 -16.17 -32.78 0.75
CA PRO A 94 -15.92 -32.09 -0.51
C PRO A 94 -16.31 -30.61 -0.42
N TYR A 95 -15.69 -29.78 -1.26
CA TYR A 95 -16.17 -28.43 -1.48
C TYR A 95 -17.61 -28.48 -2.07
N PRO A 96 -18.56 -27.61 -1.65
CA PRO A 96 -18.43 -26.45 -0.76
C PRO A 96 -18.77 -26.73 0.71
N GLN A 97 -18.95 -27.99 1.13
CA GLN A 97 -19.28 -28.32 2.52
C GLN A 97 -18.14 -27.95 3.48
N GLN A 98 -16.89 -28.01 3.00
CA GLN A 98 -15.69 -27.57 3.72
C GLN A 98 -14.80 -26.73 2.81
N VAL A 99 -14.44 -25.51 3.24
CA VAL A 99 -13.60 -24.59 2.44
C VAL A 99 -12.19 -25.15 2.23
N CYS A 100 -11.65 -25.88 3.23
CA CYS A 100 -10.38 -26.61 3.17
C CYS A 100 -10.57 -28.12 2.90
N GLY A 101 -11.65 -28.48 2.17
CA GLY A 101 -11.98 -29.87 1.86
C GLY A 101 -11.08 -30.52 0.80
N ASN A 102 -11.51 -31.64 0.23
CA ASN A 102 -10.84 -32.24 -0.93
C ASN A 102 -10.99 -31.32 -2.16
N LEU A 103 -10.08 -30.35 -2.27
CA LEU A 103 -10.03 -29.33 -3.30
C LEU A 103 -9.36 -29.91 -4.55
N THR A 104 -10.11 -30.11 -5.62
CA THR A 104 -9.51 -29.98 -6.95
C THR A 104 -9.59 -28.52 -7.33
N GLU A 105 -8.46 -27.90 -7.66
CA GLU A 105 -8.39 -26.51 -8.17
C GLU A 105 -9.40 -26.30 -9.34
N ASP A 106 -9.69 -27.38 -10.06
CA ASP A 106 -10.69 -27.45 -11.13
C ASP A 106 -12.13 -27.24 -10.64
N VAL A 107 -12.52 -27.67 -9.43
CA VAL A 107 -13.89 -27.45 -8.91
C VAL A 107 -14.14 -25.97 -8.66
N VAL A 108 -13.23 -25.26 -8.01
CA VAL A 108 -13.39 -23.80 -7.77
C VAL A 108 -13.36 -23.03 -9.10
N LYS A 109 -12.48 -23.41 -10.03
CA LYS A 109 -12.44 -22.80 -11.38
C LYS A 109 -13.72 -23.04 -12.17
N ASN A 110 -14.30 -24.25 -12.08
CA ASN A 110 -15.56 -24.58 -12.74
C ASN A 110 -16.70 -23.76 -12.15
N ILE A 111 -16.82 -23.69 -10.81
CA ILE A 111 -17.86 -22.88 -10.17
C ILE A 111 -17.68 -21.40 -10.49
N ARG A 112 -16.44 -20.88 -10.46
CA ARG A 112 -16.15 -19.50 -10.86
C ARG A 112 -16.69 -19.21 -12.26
N LYS A 113 -16.47 -20.12 -13.21
CA LYS A 113 -16.94 -20.00 -14.59
C LYS A 113 -18.46 -20.09 -14.67
N ASP A 114 -19.07 -21.03 -13.96
CA ASP A 114 -20.52 -21.24 -13.98
C ASP A 114 -21.30 -20.06 -13.37
N MET A 115 -20.70 -19.37 -12.39
CA MET A 115 -21.27 -18.21 -11.71
C MET A 115 -20.84 -16.86 -12.31
N ASP A 116 -20.03 -16.87 -13.36
CA ASP A 116 -19.44 -15.68 -14.02
C ASP A 116 -18.66 -14.77 -13.06
N PHE A 117 -17.96 -15.38 -12.11
CA PHE A 117 -17.10 -14.66 -11.18
C PHE A 117 -15.75 -14.30 -11.80
N SER A 118 -15.20 -13.15 -11.39
CA SER A 118 -13.92 -12.66 -11.92
C SER A 118 -12.69 -13.23 -11.21
N GLN A 119 -12.87 -13.74 -9.99
CA GLN A 119 -11.79 -14.29 -9.15
C GLN A 119 -12.30 -15.45 -8.28
N ASP A 120 -11.39 -16.33 -7.88
CA ASP A 120 -11.71 -17.48 -7.01
C ASP A 120 -12.22 -17.03 -5.62
N ASN A 121 -11.78 -15.85 -5.15
CA ASN A 121 -12.23 -15.25 -3.89
C ASN A 121 -13.73 -14.93 -3.86
N GLU A 122 -14.34 -14.61 -5.01
CA GLU A 122 -15.78 -14.39 -5.10
C GLU A 122 -16.54 -15.71 -4.83
N VAL A 123 -16.00 -16.85 -5.30
CA VAL A 123 -16.53 -18.19 -5.01
C VAL A 123 -16.50 -18.46 -3.50
N TYR A 124 -15.34 -18.21 -2.86
CA TYR A 124 -15.21 -18.42 -1.41
C TYR A 124 -16.20 -17.55 -0.61
N MET A 125 -16.32 -16.27 -0.94
CA MET A 125 -17.26 -15.38 -0.26
C MET A 125 -18.72 -15.79 -0.44
N TYR A 126 -19.09 -16.20 -1.66
CA TYR A 126 -20.45 -16.68 -1.93
C TYR A 126 -20.83 -17.87 -1.05
N TYR A 127 -19.96 -18.89 -0.96
CA TYR A 127 -20.26 -20.06 -0.13
C TYR A 127 -20.15 -19.78 1.37
N VAL A 128 -19.28 -18.87 1.81
CA VAL A 128 -19.24 -18.44 3.22
C VAL A 128 -20.56 -17.81 3.66
N LEU A 129 -21.22 -17.05 2.79
CA LEU A 129 -22.51 -16.40 3.09
C LEU A 129 -23.72 -17.31 2.87
N ASN A 130 -23.60 -18.35 2.04
CA ASN A 130 -24.71 -19.24 1.69
C ASN A 130 -24.68 -20.61 2.41
N ASN A 131 -23.59 -20.93 3.12
CA ASN A 131 -23.44 -22.18 3.85
C ASN A 131 -23.77 -21.99 5.34
N LYS A 132 -24.96 -22.44 5.75
CA LYS A 132 -25.45 -22.42 7.14
C LYS A 132 -24.58 -23.21 8.14
N ALA A 133 -23.67 -24.06 7.66
CA ALA A 133 -22.73 -24.76 8.52
C ALA A 133 -21.58 -23.85 9.00
N ILE A 134 -21.39 -22.68 8.37
CA ILE A 134 -20.33 -21.74 8.72
C ILE A 134 -20.89 -20.69 9.68
N ALA A 135 -20.61 -20.86 10.96
CA ALA A 135 -21.10 -19.94 12.00
C ALA A 135 -20.45 -18.55 11.88
N GLN A 136 -21.28 -17.53 11.64
CA GLN A 136 -20.85 -16.13 11.65
C GLN A 136 -20.92 -15.53 13.06
N THR A 137 -19.95 -14.69 13.42
CA THR A 137 -19.84 -14.14 14.80
C THR A 137 -20.03 -12.63 14.84
N SER A 138 -19.60 -11.92 13.80
CA SER A 138 -19.92 -10.50 13.57
C SER A 138 -21.41 -10.33 13.29
N GLU A 139 -22.03 -9.33 13.92
CA GLU A 139 -23.43 -8.95 13.68
C GLU A 139 -23.72 -8.69 12.20
N VAL A 140 -22.78 -8.04 11.50
CA VAL A 140 -22.90 -7.76 10.06
C VAL A 140 -22.84 -9.04 9.24
N CYS A 141 -21.96 -9.98 9.58
CA CYS A 141 -21.86 -11.25 8.87
C CYS A 141 -23.10 -12.12 9.09
N LYS A 142 -23.66 -12.14 10.31
CA LYS A 142 -24.93 -12.82 10.60
C LYS A 142 -26.09 -12.23 9.78
N TYR A 143 -26.17 -10.90 9.72
CA TYR A 143 -27.16 -10.22 8.89
C TYR A 143 -27.05 -10.60 7.41
N LEU A 144 -25.83 -10.72 6.90
CA LEU A 144 -25.59 -11.07 5.50
C LEU A 144 -25.93 -12.53 5.20
N GLU A 145 -25.57 -13.45 6.10
CA GLU A 145 -26.01 -14.84 6.04
C GLU A 145 -27.54 -14.94 6.04
N GLU A 146 -28.23 -14.22 6.92
CA GLU A 146 -29.68 -14.15 6.92
C GLU A 146 -30.21 -13.56 5.60
N THR A 147 -29.59 -12.53 5.06
CA THR A 147 -30.03 -11.89 3.80
C THR A 147 -29.97 -12.87 2.62
N PHE A 148 -28.94 -13.72 2.58
CA PHE A 148 -28.76 -14.75 1.55
C PHE A 148 -29.69 -15.95 1.78
N THR A 149 -29.87 -16.37 3.03
CA THR A 149 -30.60 -17.60 3.36
C THR A 149 -32.11 -17.42 3.56
N THR A 150 -32.58 -16.23 3.93
CA THR A 150 -34.01 -15.90 4.13
C THR A 150 -34.71 -15.45 2.84
N GLY A 151 -33.97 -15.35 1.73
CA GLY A 151 -34.50 -15.08 0.40
C GLY A 151 -34.66 -13.60 0.05
N ARG A 152 -34.20 -12.66 0.89
CA ARG A 152 -34.17 -11.22 0.55
C ARG A 152 -33.29 -10.93 -0.66
N CYS A 153 -32.25 -11.73 -0.88
CA CYS A 153 -31.37 -11.63 -2.04
C CYS A 153 -31.57 -12.75 -3.08
N LYS A 154 -32.69 -13.48 -3.01
CA LYS A 154 -32.87 -14.71 -3.78
C LYS A 154 -32.80 -14.45 -5.28
N ALA A 155 -32.02 -15.27 -5.99
CA ALA A 155 -31.68 -15.15 -7.42
C ALA A 155 -30.71 -14.01 -7.78
N ARG A 156 -30.16 -13.29 -6.80
CA ARG A 156 -29.19 -12.21 -6.98
C ARG A 156 -27.95 -12.36 -6.10
N GLU A 157 -27.85 -13.44 -5.34
CA GLU A 157 -26.76 -13.70 -4.39
C GLU A 157 -25.39 -13.64 -5.10
N ALA A 158 -25.28 -14.30 -6.26
CA ALA A 158 -24.07 -14.28 -7.07
C ALA A 158 -23.76 -12.86 -7.58
N LEU A 159 -24.76 -12.18 -8.14
CA LEU A 159 -24.60 -10.81 -8.64
C LEU A 159 -24.18 -9.84 -7.53
N ALA A 160 -24.78 -9.96 -6.34
CA ALA A 160 -24.47 -9.14 -5.18
C ALA A 160 -23.02 -9.34 -4.73
N VAL A 161 -22.57 -10.60 -4.61
CA VAL A 161 -21.16 -10.89 -4.30
C VAL A 161 -20.24 -10.32 -5.38
N HIS A 162 -20.52 -10.56 -6.65
CA HIS A 162 -19.67 -10.11 -7.75
C HIS A 162 -19.50 -8.58 -7.79
N LEU A 163 -20.61 -7.85 -7.72
CA LEU A 163 -20.60 -6.39 -7.81
C LEU A 163 -20.00 -5.75 -6.57
N CYS A 164 -20.34 -6.27 -5.39
CA CYS A 164 -19.89 -5.69 -4.15
C CYS A 164 -18.45 -6.06 -3.84
N TYR A 165 -17.95 -7.25 -4.26
CA TYR A 165 -16.58 -7.73 -3.96
C TYR A 165 -15.55 -6.65 -4.25
N ARG A 166 -15.70 -5.99 -5.41
CA ARG A 166 -14.82 -4.93 -5.86
C ARG A 166 -14.88 -3.67 -4.99
N VAL A 167 -16.01 -3.40 -4.34
CA VAL A 167 -16.22 -2.23 -3.46
C VAL A 167 -15.38 -2.34 -2.19
N VAL A 168 -15.22 -3.53 -1.60
CA VAL A 168 -14.50 -3.65 -0.31
C VAL A 168 -13.18 -4.40 -0.37
N TYR A 169 -12.97 -5.23 -1.40
CA TYR A 169 -11.74 -6.02 -1.54
C TYR A 169 -10.67 -5.32 -2.38
N SER A 170 -11.02 -4.23 -3.04
CA SER A 170 -10.00 -3.34 -3.60
C SER A 170 -9.21 -2.72 -2.46
N GLY A 171 -7.94 -3.11 -2.29
CA GLY A 171 -7.08 -2.60 -1.21
C GLY A 171 -6.94 -1.08 -1.20
N PHE A 172 -7.21 -0.42 -2.33
CA PHE A 172 -7.31 1.04 -2.40
C PHE A 172 -8.59 1.59 -1.75
N ILE A 173 -9.74 0.98 -2.06
CA ILE A 173 -11.04 1.40 -1.50
C ILE A 173 -11.08 1.10 0.00
N TYR A 174 -10.64 -0.09 0.39
CA TYR A 174 -10.57 -0.52 1.79
C TYR A 174 -9.79 0.47 2.67
N LYS A 175 -8.59 0.87 2.23
CA LYS A 175 -7.75 1.86 2.94
C LYS A 175 -8.42 3.23 3.03
N LYS A 176 -9.07 3.68 1.94
CA LYS A 176 -9.76 4.97 1.93
C LYS A 176 -10.95 5.01 2.90
N LEU A 177 -11.78 3.98 2.88
CA LEU A 177 -12.93 3.88 3.80
C LEU A 177 -12.45 3.99 5.26
N LEU A 178 -11.40 3.25 5.63
CA LEU A 178 -10.81 3.33 6.97
C LEU A 178 -10.26 4.73 7.31
N ARG A 179 -9.60 5.41 6.35
CA ARG A 179 -9.08 6.78 6.53
C ARG A 179 -10.18 7.78 6.88
N PHE A 180 -11.39 7.60 6.37
CA PHE A 180 -12.54 8.46 6.67
C PHE A 180 -13.37 8.01 7.87
N GLY A 181 -12.89 7.01 8.63
CA GLY A 181 -13.62 6.45 9.76
C GLY A 181 -14.81 5.58 9.36
N THR A 182 -14.94 5.24 8.07
CA THR A 182 -16.00 4.37 7.55
C THR A 182 -15.54 2.93 7.57
N ASP A 183 -16.15 2.10 8.42
CA ASP A 183 -15.78 0.69 8.51
C ASP A 183 -16.26 -0.09 7.25
N PRO A 184 -15.33 -0.68 6.47
CA PRO A 184 -15.62 -1.36 5.21
C PRO A 184 -16.68 -2.46 5.32
N LYS A 185 -16.87 -3.07 6.50
CA LYS A 185 -17.89 -4.11 6.68
C LYS A 185 -19.32 -3.55 6.53
N TYR A 186 -19.56 -2.30 6.91
CA TYR A 186 -20.88 -1.67 6.75
C TYR A 186 -21.10 -1.20 5.31
N VAL A 187 -20.05 -0.78 4.60
CA VAL A 187 -20.12 -0.49 3.16
C VAL A 187 -20.38 -1.77 2.36
N TRP A 188 -19.76 -2.89 2.75
CA TRP A 188 -20.07 -4.20 2.19
C TRP A 188 -21.55 -4.53 2.36
N LYS A 189 -22.05 -4.42 3.59
CA LYS A 189 -23.45 -4.67 3.93
C LYS A 189 -24.40 -3.82 3.09
N ALA A 190 -24.17 -2.52 3.04
CA ALA A 190 -24.98 -1.59 2.27
C ALA A 190 -24.96 -1.94 0.78
N CYS A 191 -23.80 -2.28 0.21
CA CYS A 191 -23.72 -2.67 -1.20
C CYS A 191 -24.58 -3.91 -1.49
N ILE A 192 -24.49 -4.92 -0.63
CA ILE A 192 -25.31 -6.13 -0.76
C ILE A 192 -26.79 -5.78 -0.68
N ASP A 193 -27.22 -5.03 0.34
CA ASP A 193 -28.61 -4.60 0.50
C ASP A 193 -29.12 -3.86 -0.75
N TYR A 194 -28.30 -2.97 -1.31
CA TYR A 194 -28.63 -2.21 -2.51
C TYR A 194 -28.84 -3.12 -3.73
N VAL A 195 -27.93 -4.06 -3.99
CA VAL A 195 -28.08 -5.01 -5.11
C VAL A 195 -29.27 -5.95 -4.91
N CYS A 196 -29.46 -6.46 -3.69
CA CYS A 196 -30.55 -7.35 -3.33
C CYS A 196 -31.92 -6.65 -3.39
N SER A 197 -31.97 -5.33 -3.15
CA SER A 197 -33.16 -4.49 -3.33
C SER A 197 -33.50 -4.17 -4.79
N ASP A 198 -32.75 -4.70 -5.76
CA ASP A 198 -32.82 -4.26 -7.16
C ASP A 198 -32.52 -2.78 -7.36
N PHE A 199 -31.58 -2.27 -6.58
CA PHE A 199 -31.17 -0.87 -6.61
C PHE A 199 -32.33 0.10 -6.29
N THR A 200 -33.30 -0.32 -5.47
CA THR A 200 -34.47 0.50 -5.12
C THR A 200 -34.43 1.09 -3.72
N ASP A 201 -33.55 0.61 -2.84
CA ASP A 201 -33.40 1.16 -1.49
C ASP A 201 -32.63 2.48 -1.49
N GLN A 202 -33.38 3.59 -1.41
CA GLN A 202 -32.85 4.95 -1.44
C GLN A 202 -31.94 5.27 -0.25
N VAL A 203 -32.27 4.78 0.95
CA VAL A 203 -31.47 5.06 2.17
C VAL A 203 -30.11 4.40 2.05
N THR A 204 -30.11 3.15 1.60
CA THR A 204 -28.88 2.41 1.33
C THR A 204 -28.09 3.04 0.18
N CYS A 205 -28.79 3.56 -0.83
CA CYS A 205 -28.13 4.23 -1.95
C CYS A 205 -27.45 5.55 -1.54
N GLU A 206 -28.11 6.37 -0.71
CA GLU A 206 -27.53 7.61 -0.16
C GLU A 206 -26.26 7.32 0.63
N TYR A 207 -26.31 6.34 1.53
CA TYR A 207 -25.15 5.91 2.31
C TYR A 207 -24.00 5.41 1.43
N LEU A 208 -24.30 4.63 0.38
CA LEU A 208 -23.29 4.18 -0.57
C LEU A 208 -22.73 5.32 -1.40
N GLY A 209 -23.56 6.26 -1.83
CA GLY A 209 -23.14 7.44 -2.57
C GLY A 209 -22.16 8.27 -1.74
N GLU A 210 -22.50 8.57 -0.49
CA GLU A 210 -21.62 9.30 0.44
C GLU A 210 -20.32 8.53 0.73
N ALA A 211 -20.41 7.24 1.04
CA ALA A 211 -19.24 6.43 1.37
C ALA A 211 -18.28 6.23 0.17
N LEU A 212 -18.79 6.32 -1.05
CA LEU A 212 -18.03 6.03 -2.27
C LEU A 212 -17.71 7.26 -3.13
N ASP A 213 -18.24 8.43 -2.82
CA ASP A 213 -17.96 9.68 -3.56
C ASP A 213 -16.45 9.96 -3.66
N GLU A 214 -15.74 9.79 -2.55
CA GLU A 214 -14.30 10.02 -2.49
C GLU A 214 -13.45 8.85 -3.02
N VAL A 215 -14.10 7.77 -3.45
CA VAL A 215 -13.47 6.53 -3.89
C VAL A 215 -13.52 6.44 -5.42
N LYS A 216 -12.38 6.61 -6.09
CA LYS A 216 -12.33 6.45 -7.55
C LYS A 216 -12.59 4.98 -7.94
N LYS A 217 -13.73 4.77 -8.60
CA LYS A 217 -14.23 3.51 -9.20
C LYS A 217 -14.59 2.41 -8.20
N PRO A 218 -15.67 2.56 -7.40
CA PRO A 218 -16.44 1.38 -7.00
C PRO A 218 -16.94 0.72 -8.30
N SER A 219 -17.09 -0.62 -8.34
CA SER A 219 -17.57 -1.39 -9.50
C SER A 219 -18.37 -0.56 -10.53
N ASP A 220 -17.96 -0.54 -11.82
CA ASP A 220 -18.55 0.34 -12.85
C ASP A 220 -20.10 0.31 -12.85
N THR A 221 -20.69 -0.85 -12.55
CA THR A 221 -22.14 -1.03 -12.40
C THR A 221 -22.73 -0.36 -11.15
N ILE A 222 -22.08 -0.47 -9.99
CA ILE A 222 -22.55 0.16 -8.74
C ILE A 222 -22.45 1.67 -8.84
N ALA A 223 -21.32 2.19 -9.36
CA ALA A 223 -21.14 3.62 -9.59
C ALA A 223 -22.25 4.17 -10.51
N LYS A 224 -22.48 3.49 -11.64
CA LYS A 224 -23.53 3.87 -12.59
C LYS A 224 -24.92 3.84 -11.95
N LYS A 225 -25.21 2.86 -11.10
CA LYS A 225 -26.51 2.77 -10.41
C LYS A 225 -26.71 3.85 -9.36
N ILE A 226 -25.66 4.26 -8.65
CA ILE A 226 -25.71 5.40 -7.70
C ILE A 226 -25.99 6.71 -8.46
N GLU A 227 -25.37 6.88 -9.63
CA GLU A 227 -25.57 8.04 -10.50
C GLU A 227 -26.97 8.05 -11.15
N GLU A 228 -27.40 6.93 -11.75
CA GLU A 228 -28.74 6.77 -12.37
C GLU A 228 -29.87 7.08 -11.37
N ASN A 229 -29.68 6.71 -10.10
CA ASN A 229 -30.68 6.89 -9.05
C ASN A 229 -30.49 8.19 -8.25
N ASN A 230 -29.56 9.07 -8.65
CA ASN A 230 -29.27 10.36 -8.00
C ASN A 230 -29.08 10.26 -6.49
N CYS A 231 -28.35 9.23 -6.04
CA CYS A 231 -28.35 8.87 -4.64
C CYS A 231 -27.58 9.83 -3.74
N TYR A 232 -26.62 10.58 -4.27
CA TYR A 232 -25.91 11.60 -3.50
C TYR A 232 -25.58 12.80 -4.39
N PRO A 233 -25.97 14.03 -4.02
CA PRO A 233 -25.78 15.22 -4.86
C PRO A 233 -24.31 15.54 -5.17
N GLY A 234 -23.38 15.09 -4.32
CA GLY A 234 -21.94 15.26 -4.53
C GLY A 234 -21.30 14.15 -5.37
N PHE A 235 -22.01 13.05 -5.66
CA PHE A 235 -21.43 11.88 -6.32
C PHE A 235 -21.09 12.20 -7.78
N HIS A 236 -19.84 12.53 -8.03
CA HIS A 236 -19.34 12.83 -9.36
C HIS A 236 -18.93 11.54 -10.09
N GLY A 237 -19.94 10.76 -10.47
CA GLY A 237 -19.83 9.76 -11.53
C GLY A 237 -19.32 10.38 -12.83
N PHE A 238 -18.63 9.59 -13.65
CA PHE A 238 -17.99 10.03 -14.89
C PHE A 238 -18.97 10.72 -15.85
N CYS A 239 -18.88 12.04 -16.02
CA CYS A 239 -19.43 12.74 -17.18
C CYS A 239 -18.32 13.00 -18.23
N GLN A 240 -18.34 12.22 -19.31
CA GLN A 240 -17.77 12.61 -20.60
C GLN A 240 -18.63 13.77 -21.15
N GLY A 241 -17.97 14.86 -21.55
CA GLY A 241 -18.55 16.20 -21.57
C GLY A 241 -19.59 16.53 -22.63
N VAL A 242 -20.33 17.61 -22.35
CA VAL A 242 -20.76 18.63 -23.30
C VAL A 242 -20.71 19.98 -22.56
N ILE A 243 -20.17 20.98 -23.23
CA ILE A 243 -19.95 22.37 -22.79
C ILE A 243 -21.29 23.12 -22.73
N ASP A 244 -21.51 23.94 -21.69
CA ASP A 244 -21.88 25.37 -21.82
C ASP A 244 -22.02 26.05 -20.43
N PHE A 245 -21.21 27.10 -20.24
CA PHE A 245 -21.40 28.20 -19.28
C PHE A 245 -21.99 29.40 -20.07
N PRO A 246 -22.55 30.51 -19.49
CA PRO A 246 -22.64 31.00 -18.08
C PRO A 246 -24.02 31.69 -17.79
N PRO A 247 -24.23 32.71 -16.89
CA PRO A 247 -23.51 33.22 -15.70
C PRO A 247 -24.35 33.42 -14.41
N TYR A 248 -23.65 33.49 -13.26
CA TYR A 248 -23.92 34.24 -11.99
C TYR A 248 -25.34 34.32 -11.37
N LYS A 249 -25.47 33.95 -10.08
CA LYS A 249 -25.93 34.87 -9.00
C LYS A 249 -25.74 34.35 -7.56
N SER A 250 -24.96 35.13 -6.80
CA SER A 250 -25.07 35.52 -5.38
C SER A 250 -25.26 34.49 -4.24
N ARG A 251 -24.26 34.51 -3.34
CA ARG A 251 -24.35 34.45 -1.87
C ARG A 251 -25.69 34.97 -1.30
N ALA A 252 -26.31 34.14 -0.46
CA ALA A 252 -27.05 34.43 0.80
C ALA A 252 -28.36 33.63 0.93
N GLN A 253 -28.63 33.14 2.15
CA GLN A 253 -29.85 32.45 2.63
C GLN A 253 -29.91 30.97 2.21
N LEU A 254 -29.95 29.95 3.09
CA LEU A 254 -30.72 29.81 4.31
C LEU A 254 -29.99 28.99 5.40
N THR A 255 -29.78 29.63 6.55
CA THR A 255 -30.00 29.02 7.86
C THR A 255 -31.47 28.64 8.02
N ASN A 256 -31.75 27.39 8.38
CA ASN A 256 -32.87 26.89 9.20
C ASN A 256 -33.32 25.51 8.73
N MET A 257 -32.92 24.46 9.45
CA MET A 257 -33.86 23.47 10.01
C MET A 257 -33.07 22.47 10.85
N ALA A 258 -33.00 22.77 12.14
CA ALA A 258 -32.83 21.77 13.17
C ALA A 258 -34.19 21.11 13.43
N SER A 259 -34.28 19.78 13.30
CA SER A 259 -35.14 18.97 14.16
C SER A 259 -34.89 17.45 13.99
N ARG A 260 -34.33 16.87 15.06
CA ARG A 260 -34.76 15.65 15.76
C ARG A 260 -34.94 14.35 14.95
N VAL A 261 -34.04 13.40 15.19
CA VAL A 261 -34.42 12.04 15.63
C VAL A 261 -33.48 11.61 16.76
N GLU A 262 -34.06 11.22 17.89
CA GLU A 262 -33.43 10.92 19.17
C GLU A 262 -32.85 9.48 19.20
N CYS A 263 -31.56 9.35 19.53
CA CYS A 263 -30.96 8.07 19.94
C CYS A 263 -31.45 7.70 21.35
N THR A 264 -32.20 6.61 21.45
CA THR A 264 -32.69 6.07 22.73
C THR A 264 -32.07 4.70 22.99
N ALA A 265 -30.82 4.63 23.49
CA ALA A 265 -30.27 3.37 24.04
C ALA A 265 -28.97 3.54 24.86
N ILE A 266 -28.90 4.47 25.84
CA ILE A 266 -27.87 4.38 26.90
C ILE A 266 -28.52 4.71 28.24
N LYS A 267 -29.18 3.70 28.83
CA LYS A 267 -29.68 3.75 30.21
C LYS A 267 -29.61 2.37 30.87
N LEU A 268 -28.40 1.83 30.98
CA LEU A 268 -28.14 0.68 31.85
C LEU A 268 -26.63 0.56 32.08
N LEU A 269 -26.06 1.42 32.94
CA LEU A 269 -24.74 1.24 33.58
C LEU A 269 -24.54 2.33 34.65
N TRP A 270 -25.27 2.23 35.76
CA TRP A 270 -25.03 3.06 36.95
C TRP A 270 -25.18 2.20 38.21
N ARG A 271 -24.22 1.30 38.47
CA ARG A 271 -24.02 0.67 39.80
C ARG A 271 -22.57 0.22 40.02
N LEU A 272 -21.60 1.13 40.00
CA LEU A 272 -20.27 0.91 40.60
C LEU A 272 -19.75 2.21 41.25
N PRO A 273 -18.95 2.14 42.33
CA PRO A 273 -18.62 3.30 43.15
C PRO A 273 -17.72 4.29 42.40
N LEU A 274 -18.28 5.49 42.19
CA LEU A 274 -17.78 6.64 41.42
C LEU A 274 -16.31 7.04 41.69
N LYS A 275 -15.73 6.63 42.81
CA LYS A 275 -14.38 7.05 43.24
C LYS A 275 -13.23 6.24 42.64
N MET A 276 -13.44 4.96 42.27
CA MET A 276 -12.41 4.18 41.56
C MET A 276 -12.42 4.45 40.05
N PHE A 277 -13.57 4.79 39.48
CA PHE A 277 -13.71 5.01 38.03
C PHE A 277 -13.00 6.29 37.57
N ILE A 278 -13.03 7.36 38.38
CA ILE A 278 -12.38 8.63 38.06
C ILE A 278 -10.85 8.51 38.08
N PHE A 279 -10.29 7.70 38.98
CA PHE A 279 -8.83 7.50 39.08
C PHE A 279 -8.29 6.64 37.93
N SER A 280 -9.04 5.61 37.51
CA SER A 280 -8.68 4.76 36.36
C SER A 280 -8.77 5.51 35.02
N ILE A 281 -9.75 6.40 34.86
CA ILE A 281 -9.85 7.25 33.66
C ILE A 281 -8.68 8.25 33.62
N LEU A 282 -8.29 8.85 34.75
CA LEU A 282 -7.18 9.81 34.78
C LEU A 282 -5.82 9.15 34.43
N VAL A 283 -5.57 7.94 34.91
CA VAL A 283 -4.32 7.19 34.62
C VAL A 283 -4.32 6.67 33.17
N ALA A 284 -5.46 6.22 32.63
CA ALA A 284 -5.58 5.84 31.22
C ALA A 284 -5.42 7.05 30.27
N SER A 285 -5.88 8.24 30.69
CA SER A 285 -5.72 9.48 29.91
C SER A 285 -4.25 9.92 29.82
N ILE A 286 -3.46 9.70 30.88
CA ILE A 286 -2.02 10.04 30.89
C ILE A 286 -1.20 9.05 30.08
N LEU A 287 -1.60 7.77 30.03
CA LEU A 287 -0.95 6.75 29.19
C LEU A 287 -1.30 6.89 27.69
N LEU A 288 -2.50 7.37 27.35
CA LEU A 288 -2.91 7.66 25.97
C LEU A 288 -2.32 8.95 25.39
N MET A 289 -1.68 9.79 26.20
CA MET A 289 -0.98 11.01 25.73
C MET A 289 0.48 10.78 25.30
N TYR A 290 0.96 9.54 25.35
CA TYR A 290 2.30 9.14 24.84
C TYR A 290 2.22 8.27 23.59
N THR A 291 1.17 8.39 22.78
CA THR A 291 1.29 8.00 21.36
C THR A 291 2.17 9.05 20.69
N GLN A 292 3.49 8.83 20.70
CA GLN A 292 4.41 9.59 19.85
C GLN A 292 3.89 9.46 18.42
N ALA A 293 3.61 10.58 17.75
CA ALA A 293 3.28 10.55 16.34
C ALA A 293 4.53 10.05 15.59
N GLN A 294 4.49 8.79 15.17
CA GLN A 294 5.53 8.18 14.37
C GLN A 294 5.19 8.47 12.90
N ILE A 295 6.02 9.25 12.23
CA ILE A 295 5.96 9.39 10.78
C ILE A 295 6.98 8.45 10.16
N GLN A 296 6.58 7.73 9.11
CA GLN A 296 7.45 6.85 8.36
C GLN A 296 7.37 7.22 6.88
N CYS A 297 8.51 7.19 6.21
CA CYS A 297 8.59 7.18 4.76
C CYS A 297 9.59 6.13 4.32
N GLY A 298 9.28 5.40 3.26
CA GLY A 298 10.16 4.36 2.77
C GLY A 298 9.88 3.98 1.34
N LEU A 299 10.84 3.30 0.72
CA LEU A 299 10.67 2.74 -0.61
C LEU A 299 10.72 1.22 -0.53
N GLU A 300 9.65 0.55 -0.93
CA GLU A 300 9.61 -0.89 -1.10
C GLU A 300 9.94 -1.31 -2.55
N LYS A 301 10.71 -2.40 -2.69
CA LYS A 301 10.97 -3.07 -3.99
C LYS A 301 11.50 -2.12 -5.07
N GLY A 302 12.29 -1.13 -4.66
CA GLY A 302 12.92 -0.13 -5.53
C GLY A 302 11.95 0.84 -6.22
N LYS A 303 10.64 0.80 -5.94
CA LYS A 303 9.66 1.60 -6.71
C LYS A 303 8.34 1.95 -6.03
N ARG A 304 8.03 1.42 -4.85
CA ARG A 304 6.79 1.73 -4.12
C ARG A 304 7.16 2.67 -2.97
N LEU A 305 6.81 3.94 -3.08
CA LEU A 305 7.12 4.93 -2.06
C LEU A 305 5.93 5.01 -1.11
N ASP A 306 6.13 4.72 0.15
CA ASP A 306 5.19 5.04 1.22
C ASP A 306 5.60 6.40 1.80
N THR A 307 4.71 7.38 1.74
CA THR A 307 4.96 8.79 2.11
C THR A 307 4.57 9.08 3.56
N PHE A 308 4.91 10.26 4.09
CA PHE A 308 4.51 10.66 5.45
C PHE A 308 2.99 10.78 5.65
N SER A 309 2.21 10.89 4.57
CA SER A 309 0.74 10.86 4.62
C SER A 309 0.15 9.44 4.52
N GLU A 310 0.99 8.41 4.60
CA GLU A 310 0.64 6.99 4.42
C GLU A 310 0.11 6.62 3.03
N ASP A 311 0.20 7.55 2.06
CA ASP A 311 -0.11 7.27 0.67
C ASP A 311 1.04 6.48 0.03
N THR A 312 0.68 5.47 -0.77
CA THR A 312 1.64 4.65 -1.51
C THR A 312 1.67 5.07 -2.99
N ASP A 313 2.79 5.62 -3.42
CA ASP A 313 3.04 6.02 -4.81
C ASP A 313 4.02 5.09 -5.53
N ARG A 314 4.07 5.21 -6.86
CA ARG A 314 5.07 4.52 -7.68
C ARG A 314 6.16 5.50 -8.10
N LEU A 315 7.35 5.31 -7.55
CA LEU A 315 8.52 6.12 -7.83
C LEU A 315 9.54 5.33 -8.67
N LYS A 316 9.32 5.32 -9.98
CA LYS A 316 10.22 4.72 -10.97
C LYS A 316 11.01 5.80 -11.67
N ILE A 317 12.10 6.24 -11.06
CA ILE A 317 13.00 7.26 -11.60
C ILE A 317 14.42 6.73 -11.51
N PRO A 318 15.15 6.54 -12.61
CA PRO A 318 16.48 5.94 -12.57
C PRO A 318 17.58 6.98 -12.29
N CYS A 319 17.32 7.87 -11.32
CA CYS A 319 18.18 8.97 -10.89
C CYS A 319 18.11 9.17 -9.37
N LYS A 320 18.95 10.05 -8.85
CA LYS A 320 18.97 10.44 -7.43
C LYS A 320 17.89 11.49 -7.15
N TYR A 321 17.20 11.39 -6.01
CA TYR A 321 16.11 12.30 -5.61
C TYR A 321 16.14 12.59 -4.11
N ASN A 322 15.63 13.76 -3.69
CA ASN A 322 15.45 14.10 -2.28
C ASN A 322 14.21 13.39 -1.76
N ALA A 323 14.41 12.30 -1.02
CA ALA A 323 13.30 11.58 -0.42
C ALA A 323 12.81 12.31 0.83
N VAL A 324 13.74 12.62 1.74
CA VAL A 324 13.45 13.25 3.04
C VAL A 324 14.31 14.49 3.20
N ARG A 325 13.71 15.60 3.63
CA ARG A 325 14.37 16.82 4.09
C ARG A 325 13.57 17.34 5.28
N GLN A 326 13.79 16.72 6.44
CA GLN A 326 12.91 16.86 7.59
C GLN A 326 13.71 17.14 8.86
N THR A 327 13.19 18.05 9.69
CA THR A 327 13.70 18.24 11.05
C THR A 327 13.00 17.28 11.99
N CYS A 328 13.78 16.51 12.77
CA CYS A 328 13.32 15.61 13.83
C CYS A 328 14.03 15.99 15.13
N GLY A 329 13.29 16.58 16.07
CA GLY A 329 13.82 17.26 17.23
C GLY A 329 14.87 18.31 16.83
N ARG A 330 16.09 18.16 17.35
CA ARG A 330 17.20 19.10 17.06
C ARG A 330 17.99 18.78 15.78
N TYR A 331 17.64 17.73 15.04
CA TYR A 331 18.40 17.28 13.88
C TYR A 331 17.66 17.54 12.58
N PHE A 332 18.33 18.19 11.65
CA PHE A 332 17.88 18.26 10.26
C PHE A 332 18.46 17.06 9.50
N ILE A 333 17.56 16.22 8.96
CA ILE A 333 17.88 15.00 8.24
C ILE A 333 17.61 15.20 6.75
N ASN A 334 18.58 14.85 5.92
CA ASN A 334 18.40 14.75 4.48
C ASN A 334 18.73 13.33 4.01
N VAL A 335 17.76 12.64 3.41
CA VAL A 335 17.92 11.31 2.80
C VAL A 335 17.72 11.42 1.31
N THR A 336 18.76 11.08 0.55
CA THR A 336 18.79 11.23 -0.90
C THR A 336 19.15 9.91 -1.57
N PRO A 337 18.20 8.99 -1.79
CA PRO A 337 18.42 7.73 -2.48
C PRO A 337 18.70 7.91 -3.99
N GLY A 338 19.47 6.99 -4.56
CA GLY A 338 19.77 6.86 -5.99
C GLY A 338 19.21 5.55 -6.52
N ASN A 339 18.23 5.64 -7.41
CA ASN A 339 17.60 4.48 -8.04
C ASN A 339 18.20 4.20 -9.42
N ASP A 340 18.19 2.93 -9.82
CA ASP A 340 18.61 2.49 -11.16
C ASP A 340 17.77 1.30 -11.66
N ILE A 341 17.96 0.92 -12.92
CA ILE A 341 17.31 -0.22 -13.56
C ILE A 341 18.36 -1.33 -13.75
N ARG A 342 18.08 -2.51 -13.20
CA ARG A 342 18.93 -3.69 -13.38
C ARG A 342 19.02 -4.07 -14.86
N SER A 343 20.24 -4.22 -15.36
CA SER A 343 20.48 -4.57 -16.77
C SER A 343 20.01 -5.98 -17.13
N ASP A 344 20.00 -6.91 -16.18
CA ASP A 344 19.64 -8.31 -16.37
C ASP A 344 18.13 -8.59 -16.25
N THR A 345 17.44 -7.95 -15.31
CA THR A 345 16.00 -8.20 -15.03
C THR A 345 15.07 -7.07 -15.48
N GLY A 346 15.61 -5.86 -15.71
CA GLY A 346 14.83 -4.64 -15.87
C GLY A 346 14.05 -4.26 -14.60
N GLU A 347 14.45 -4.74 -13.43
CA GLU A 347 13.84 -4.33 -12.17
C GLU A 347 14.46 -3.04 -11.65
N TYR A 348 13.61 -2.17 -11.10
CA TYR A 348 14.06 -0.99 -10.39
C TYR A 348 14.63 -1.38 -9.04
N TYR A 349 15.72 -0.73 -8.66
CA TYR A 349 16.36 -0.92 -7.37
C TYR A 349 17.00 0.39 -6.90
N VAL A 350 17.20 0.49 -5.59
CA VAL A 350 17.98 1.54 -4.93
C VAL A 350 19.44 1.10 -4.93
N ASP A 351 20.26 1.75 -5.75
CA ASP A 351 21.69 1.45 -5.87
C ASP A 351 22.48 2.04 -4.68
N THR A 352 22.09 3.25 -4.29
CA THR A 352 22.86 4.09 -3.37
C THR A 352 21.94 4.90 -2.48
N MET A 353 22.41 5.26 -1.29
CA MET A 353 21.72 6.16 -0.37
C MET A 353 22.72 7.12 0.26
N TRP A 354 22.41 8.41 0.17
CA TRP A 354 23.13 9.48 0.85
C TRP A 354 22.29 9.96 2.02
N VAL A 355 22.96 10.14 3.16
CA VAL A 355 22.36 10.63 4.38
C VAL A 355 23.18 11.80 4.88
N SER A 356 22.51 12.88 5.24
CA SER A 356 23.10 13.97 6.01
C SER A 356 22.32 14.18 7.29
N VAL A 357 23.04 14.32 8.40
CA VAL A 357 22.50 14.68 9.71
C VAL A 357 23.19 15.97 10.13
N THR A 358 22.40 17.03 10.30
CA THR A 358 22.89 18.33 10.76
C THR A 358 22.26 18.67 12.10
N ASP A 359 23.10 18.95 13.09
CA ASP A 359 22.63 19.51 14.36
C ASP A 359 22.20 20.97 14.13
N THR A 360 20.93 21.26 14.39
CA THR A 360 20.34 22.57 14.12
C THR A 360 20.86 23.67 15.05
N GLU A 361 21.40 23.32 16.22
CA GLU A 361 21.98 24.27 17.18
C GLU A 361 23.43 24.60 16.82
N THR A 362 24.25 23.57 16.63
CA THR A 362 25.70 23.74 16.38
C THR A 362 26.05 23.97 14.91
N LYS A 363 25.10 23.70 14.00
CA LYS A 363 25.28 23.69 12.53
C LYS A 363 26.35 22.72 12.03
N GLN A 364 26.80 21.80 12.87
CA GLN A 364 27.75 20.76 12.47
C GLN A 364 27.01 19.66 11.70
N THR A 365 27.63 19.23 10.60
CA THR A 365 27.04 18.23 9.70
C THR A 365 27.88 16.96 9.63
N TRP A 366 27.19 15.83 9.65
CA TRP A 366 27.71 14.54 9.22
C TRP A 366 27.10 14.16 7.87
N GLU A 367 27.92 13.63 6.96
CA GLU A 367 27.45 13.09 5.68
C GLU A 367 28.01 11.68 5.46
N GLY A 368 27.10 10.72 5.26
CA GLY A 368 27.40 9.33 4.94
C GLY A 368 26.79 8.89 3.61
N ARG A 369 27.50 8.03 2.89
CA ARG A 369 27.01 7.34 1.70
C ARG A 369 27.12 5.84 1.89
N THR A 370 26.02 5.14 1.62
CA THR A 370 26.04 3.69 1.40
C THR A 370 25.61 3.34 -0.02
N SER A 371 25.92 2.12 -0.42
CA SER A 371 25.51 1.52 -1.69
C SER A 371 25.28 0.04 -1.46
N THR A 372 24.62 -0.66 -2.36
CA THR A 372 24.45 -2.12 -2.26
C THR A 372 25.77 -2.85 -2.00
N LYS A 373 26.82 -2.48 -2.74
CA LYS A 373 28.18 -3.00 -2.53
C LYS A 373 28.79 -2.65 -1.16
N ILE A 374 28.56 -1.46 -0.63
CA ILE A 374 29.10 -1.03 0.68
C ILE A 374 28.34 -1.75 1.79
N ALA A 375 27.01 -1.71 1.74
CA ALA A 375 26.13 -2.35 2.69
C ALA A 375 26.34 -3.87 2.74
N GLN A 376 26.42 -4.55 1.58
CA GLN A 376 26.71 -5.99 1.54
C GLN A 376 28.03 -6.33 2.21
N LYS A 377 29.07 -5.52 2.00
CA LYS A 377 30.38 -5.72 2.64
C LYS A 377 30.32 -5.51 4.14
N ALA A 378 29.54 -4.56 4.63
CA ALA A 378 29.35 -4.32 6.06
C ALA A 378 28.52 -5.42 6.72
N ILE A 379 27.49 -5.94 6.02
CA ILE A 379 26.67 -7.05 6.51
C ILE A 379 27.54 -8.32 6.63
N SER A 380 28.36 -8.63 5.63
CA SER A 380 29.24 -9.80 5.66
C SER A 380 30.49 -9.65 6.54
N ASP A 381 30.87 -8.42 6.90
CA ASP A 381 32.02 -8.10 7.75
C ASP A 381 31.66 -6.90 8.64
N PRO A 382 31.02 -7.13 9.80
CA PRO A 382 30.52 -6.06 10.67
C PRO A 382 31.59 -5.12 11.24
N ALA A 383 32.88 -5.43 11.09
CA ALA A 383 33.96 -4.51 11.43
C ALA A 383 34.08 -3.35 10.44
N ARG A 384 33.44 -3.45 9.26
CA ARG A 384 33.42 -2.39 8.25
C ARG A 384 32.28 -1.41 8.52
N SER A 385 32.57 -0.14 8.30
CA SER A 385 31.54 0.89 8.43
C SER A 385 30.44 0.71 7.36
N PRO A 386 29.16 0.73 7.74
CA PRO A 386 28.04 0.64 6.79
C PRO A 386 27.87 1.89 5.91
N PHE A 387 28.50 3.02 6.28
CA PHE A 387 28.46 4.27 5.54
C PHE A 387 29.87 4.84 5.33
N ASN A 388 30.23 5.11 4.07
CA ASN A 388 31.42 5.88 3.77
C ASN A 388 31.17 7.37 4.04
N THR A 389 31.93 7.97 4.94
CA THR A 389 31.76 9.36 5.35
C THR A 389 32.51 10.32 4.44
N LYS A 390 31.90 11.47 4.14
CA LYS A 390 32.50 12.53 3.30
C LYS A 390 32.84 13.77 4.13
N THR A 391 31.91 14.20 4.98
CA THR A 391 32.07 15.29 5.95
C THR A 391 31.79 14.74 7.34
N ASN A 392 32.69 14.99 8.29
CA ASN A 392 32.58 14.49 9.66
C ASN A 392 32.79 15.62 10.68
N GLN A 393 32.03 16.71 10.54
CA GLN A 393 32.09 17.83 11.50
C GLN A 393 31.30 17.51 12.77
N LEU A 394 30.30 16.65 12.64
CA LEU A 394 29.50 16.08 13.72
C LEU A 394 29.95 14.63 13.93
N ASP A 395 30.37 14.27 15.15
CA ASP A 395 30.69 12.87 15.48
C ASP A 395 29.39 12.06 15.55
N ILE A 396 29.05 11.38 14.45
CA ILE A 396 27.81 10.63 14.35
C ILE A 396 27.69 9.52 15.40
N ASN A 397 28.81 8.92 15.83
CA ASN A 397 28.80 7.84 16.82
C ASN A 397 28.46 8.34 18.22
N SER A 398 28.60 9.64 18.48
CA SER A 398 28.14 10.25 19.72
C SER A 398 26.60 10.30 19.80
N ILE A 399 25.91 10.38 18.65
CA ILE A 399 24.47 10.64 18.54
C ILE A 399 23.68 9.40 18.09
N CYS A 400 24.23 8.64 17.16
CA CYS A 400 23.58 7.50 16.54
C CYS A 400 24.38 6.21 16.77
N THR A 401 23.66 5.09 16.71
CA THR A 401 24.21 3.75 16.54
C THR A 401 24.12 3.40 15.06
N THR A 402 25.25 3.10 14.43
CA THR A 402 25.30 2.50 13.09
C THR A 402 25.49 1.00 13.21
N GLY A 403 24.81 0.21 12.38
CA GLY A 403 24.99 -1.23 12.38
C GLY A 403 24.40 -1.93 11.18
N THR A 404 24.35 -3.25 11.27
CA THR A 404 23.83 -4.15 10.24
C THR A 404 22.79 -5.09 10.83
N ASN A 405 21.88 -5.56 10.01
CA ASN A 405 20.87 -6.56 10.36
C ASN A 405 20.87 -7.63 9.26
N GLU A 406 21.40 -8.81 9.59
CA GLU A 406 21.54 -9.93 8.65
C GLU A 406 20.17 -10.49 8.24
N ASP A 407 19.22 -10.61 9.18
CA ASP A 407 17.88 -11.18 8.93
C ASP A 407 17.08 -10.40 7.88
N THR A 408 17.25 -9.08 7.88
CA THR A 408 16.59 -8.17 6.95
C THR A 408 17.48 -7.76 5.78
N ASN A 409 18.76 -8.14 5.79
CA ASN A 409 19.79 -7.73 4.85
C ASN A 409 19.90 -6.21 4.70
N GLN A 410 19.93 -5.50 5.84
CA GLN A 410 19.93 -4.05 5.90
C GLN A 410 21.13 -3.49 6.68
N VAL A 411 21.50 -2.27 6.37
CA VAL A 411 22.32 -1.42 7.24
C VAL A 411 21.46 -0.29 7.80
N TYR A 412 21.80 0.19 8.99
CA TYR A 412 21.00 1.21 9.66
C TYR A 412 21.83 2.27 10.37
N LEU A 413 21.17 3.40 10.60
CA LEU A 413 21.58 4.51 11.45
C LEU A 413 20.38 4.84 12.35
N ILE A 414 20.50 4.59 13.66
CA ILE A 414 19.43 4.81 14.63
C ILE A 414 19.92 5.82 15.68
N GLU A 415 19.18 6.90 15.90
CA GLU A 415 19.49 7.85 16.97
C GLU A 415 19.33 7.17 18.35
N LYS A 416 20.26 7.43 19.28
CA LYS A 416 20.37 6.65 20.53
C LYS A 416 19.15 6.71 21.45
N ASN A 417 18.32 7.74 21.35
CA ASN A 417 17.06 7.88 22.08
C ASN A 417 15.85 7.48 21.25
N GLY A 418 16.07 6.94 20.04
CA GLY A 418 15.01 6.52 19.12
C GLY A 418 14.29 7.68 18.44
N LEU A 419 14.86 8.90 18.42
CA LEU A 419 14.20 10.07 17.82
C LEU A 419 13.99 9.92 16.31
N PHE A 420 14.95 9.31 15.62
CA PHE A 420 14.81 8.96 14.20
C PHE A 420 15.60 7.68 13.88
N SER A 421 15.18 7.00 12.82
CA SER A 421 15.88 5.85 12.27
C SER A 421 15.97 5.95 10.75
N ILE A 422 17.08 5.46 10.19
CA ILE A 422 17.28 5.33 8.74
C ILE A 422 17.80 3.93 8.46
N SER A 423 17.21 3.24 7.50
CA SER A 423 17.67 1.92 7.04
C SER A 423 17.88 1.90 5.52
N PHE A 424 18.78 1.04 5.07
CA PHE A 424 19.01 0.74 3.67
C PHE A 424 19.16 -0.77 3.48
N GLY A 425 18.26 -1.34 2.68
CA GLY A 425 18.25 -2.75 2.35
C GLY A 425 18.98 -3.07 1.05
N VAL A 426 19.79 -4.12 1.12
CA VAL A 426 20.51 -4.65 -0.04
C VAL A 426 19.61 -5.62 -0.80
N TYR A 427 19.63 -5.53 -2.13
CA TYR A 427 19.05 -6.55 -2.98
C TYR A 427 20.13 -7.59 -3.33
N GLU A 428 19.76 -8.87 -3.39
CA GLU A 428 20.67 -9.91 -3.90
C GLU A 428 20.67 -9.91 -5.44
N GLU A 429 21.83 -9.68 -6.05
CA GLU A 429 22.04 -9.93 -7.49
C GLU A 429 21.85 -11.43 -7.80
N GLY A 430 20.98 -11.75 -8.76
CA GLY A 430 20.73 -13.14 -9.19
C GLY A 430 19.84 -14.03 -8.29
N GLY A 431 19.38 -13.54 -7.13
CA GLY A 431 18.47 -14.30 -6.25
C GLY A 431 17.02 -14.34 -6.76
N ARG A 432 16.38 -15.53 -6.77
CA ARG A 432 14.99 -15.69 -7.25
C ARG A 432 13.93 -14.96 -6.41
N LYS A 433 14.26 -14.46 -5.19
CA LYS A 433 13.31 -13.79 -4.29
C LYS A 433 14.01 -12.90 -3.22
N SER A 434 14.72 -11.82 -3.59
CA SER A 434 15.07 -10.80 -2.57
C SER A 434 14.05 -9.66 -2.57
N LYS A 435 13.36 -9.51 -1.42
CA LYS A 435 12.27 -8.54 -1.18
C LYS A 435 12.78 -7.14 -0.79
N THR A 436 14.08 -6.87 -0.87
CA THR A 436 14.76 -5.92 0.04
C THR A 436 15.50 -4.76 -0.63
N SER A 437 15.27 -4.45 -1.92
CA SER A 437 15.69 -3.12 -2.41
C SER A 437 14.81 -2.07 -1.77
N THR A 438 15.27 -1.55 -0.64
CA THR A 438 14.47 -0.74 0.27
C THR A 438 15.31 0.32 0.94
N TRP A 439 14.66 1.41 1.31
CA TRP A 439 15.15 2.31 2.33
C TRP A 439 13.97 2.76 3.16
N ASP A 440 14.19 3.01 4.44
CA ASP A 440 13.18 3.54 5.34
C ASP A 440 13.76 4.68 6.16
N PHE A 441 12.90 5.64 6.46
CA PHE A 441 13.14 6.72 7.40
C PHE A 441 11.95 6.81 8.35
N GLU A 442 12.23 6.80 9.64
CA GLU A 442 11.23 6.98 10.70
C GLU A 442 11.63 8.18 11.55
N CYS A 443 10.65 8.99 11.94
CA CYS A 443 10.83 10.12 12.84
C CYS A 443 9.76 10.05 13.92
N ASN A 444 10.21 9.98 15.18
CA ASN A 444 9.39 9.77 16.36
C ASN A 444 9.21 11.08 17.16
N ASP A 445 9.07 12.20 16.45
CA ASP A 445 8.84 13.51 17.03
C ASP A 445 7.36 13.90 16.89
N SER A 446 6.68 14.07 18.02
CA SER A 446 5.25 14.42 18.05
C SER A 446 4.95 15.85 17.56
N ASN A 447 5.95 16.71 17.43
CA ASN A 447 5.79 18.10 16.97
C ASN A 447 6.38 18.33 15.58
N VAL A 448 6.60 17.27 14.80
CA VAL A 448 7.21 17.37 13.48
C VAL A 448 6.31 18.15 12.51
N GLU A 449 6.79 19.29 12.02
CA GLU A 449 6.16 20.01 10.91
C GLU A 449 6.61 19.38 9.60
N LEU A 450 5.69 18.69 8.93
CA LEU A 450 5.99 17.97 7.69
C LEU A 450 6.27 18.93 6.53
N VAL A 451 7.44 18.83 5.92
CA VAL A 451 7.77 19.59 4.72
C VAL A 451 6.93 19.08 3.53
N PRO A 452 6.25 19.94 2.76
CA PRO A 452 5.37 19.51 1.67
C PRO A 452 6.12 19.09 0.41
N TYR A 453 5.43 18.41 -0.50
CA TYR A 453 5.87 18.23 -1.88
C TYR A 453 5.84 19.59 -2.63
N PRO A 454 6.79 19.93 -3.53
CA PRO A 454 7.85 19.11 -4.13
C PRO A 454 9.22 19.17 -3.43
N GLU A 455 9.34 19.78 -2.25
CA GLU A 455 10.65 19.94 -1.60
C GLU A 455 11.30 18.61 -1.21
N GLN A 456 10.47 17.61 -0.91
CA GLN A 456 10.85 16.23 -0.63
C GLN A 456 9.81 15.26 -1.21
N ALA A 457 10.24 14.08 -1.68
CA ALA A 457 9.34 13.08 -2.25
C ALA A 457 8.38 12.49 -1.20
N CYS A 458 8.80 12.41 0.06
CA CYS A 458 8.00 11.91 1.19
C CYS A 458 6.97 12.91 1.74
N GLY A 459 6.90 14.13 1.20
CA GLY A 459 6.23 15.25 1.83
C GLY A 459 4.73 15.05 2.09
N ASN A 460 4.16 15.88 2.97
CA ASN A 460 2.76 15.78 3.38
C ASN A 460 1.80 16.01 2.20
N LEU A 461 0.94 15.03 1.90
CA LEU A 461 -0.07 15.08 0.83
C LEU A 461 -1.48 15.35 1.39
N THR A 462 -1.61 16.22 2.39
CA THR A 462 -2.92 16.62 2.95
C THR A 462 -3.90 17.21 1.91
N GLU A 463 -3.45 17.55 0.70
CA GLU A 463 -4.30 18.07 -0.40
C GLU A 463 -3.87 17.59 -1.80
N ASP A 464 -3.91 16.29 -2.13
CA ASP A 464 -3.86 15.80 -3.54
C ASP A 464 -2.76 16.46 -4.43
N VAL A 465 -1.66 16.96 -3.85
CA VAL A 465 -0.80 18.00 -4.45
C VAL A 465 -0.16 17.51 -5.74
N VAL A 466 0.39 16.28 -5.70
CA VAL A 466 0.95 15.61 -6.88
C VAL A 466 -0.10 15.45 -7.98
N LYS A 467 -1.36 15.14 -7.62
CA LYS A 467 -2.45 14.98 -8.60
C LYS A 467 -2.90 16.31 -9.18
N ASN A 468 -2.88 17.38 -8.40
CA ASN A 468 -3.18 18.73 -8.86
C ASN A 468 -2.11 19.19 -9.85
N ILE A 469 -0.83 19.05 -9.49
CA ILE A 469 0.28 19.36 -10.41
C ILE A 469 0.20 18.50 -11.67
N ARG A 470 -0.10 17.20 -11.54
CA ARG A 470 -0.29 16.31 -12.69
C ARG A 470 -1.35 16.87 -13.65
N LYS A 471 -2.49 17.32 -13.14
CA LYS A 471 -3.56 17.91 -13.97
C LYS A 471 -3.12 19.22 -14.60
N ASP A 472 -2.49 20.09 -13.83
CA ASP A 472 -2.05 21.42 -14.28
C ASP A 472 -0.99 21.34 -15.38
N MET A 473 -0.14 20.29 -15.35
CA MET A 473 0.89 20.02 -16.35
C MET A 473 0.45 19.10 -17.49
N ASP A 474 -0.82 18.68 -17.53
CA ASP A 474 -1.37 17.72 -18.49
C ASP A 474 -0.62 16.37 -18.53
N PHE A 475 -0.13 15.93 -17.38
CA PHE A 475 0.57 14.66 -17.24
C PHE A 475 -0.40 13.49 -17.12
N SER A 476 0.01 12.33 -17.66
CA SER A 476 -0.84 11.14 -17.66
C SER A 476 -0.72 10.31 -16.38
N GLN A 477 0.38 10.46 -15.63
CA GLN A 477 0.72 9.69 -14.44
C GLN A 477 1.45 10.55 -13.40
N ASP A 478 1.28 10.23 -12.11
CA ASP A 478 1.96 10.94 -11.01
C ASP A 478 3.49 10.84 -11.09
N ASN A 479 4.02 9.74 -11.65
CA ASN A 479 5.46 9.55 -11.86
C ASN A 479 6.09 10.59 -12.80
N GLU A 480 5.32 11.19 -13.72
CA GLU A 480 5.79 12.30 -14.56
C GLU A 480 6.07 13.54 -13.72
N VAL A 481 5.21 13.83 -12.73
CA VAL A 481 5.40 14.93 -11.77
C VAL A 481 6.69 14.72 -10.98
N TYR A 482 6.88 13.52 -10.42
CA TYR A 482 8.12 13.22 -9.70
C TYR A 482 9.36 13.34 -10.60
N MET A 483 9.32 12.85 -11.84
CA MET A 483 10.44 12.99 -12.78
C MET A 483 10.75 14.45 -13.10
N TYR A 484 9.72 15.25 -13.36
CA TYR A 484 9.84 16.67 -13.65
C TYR A 484 10.56 17.40 -12.52
N TYR A 485 10.10 17.25 -11.28
CA TYR A 485 10.74 17.89 -10.14
C TYR A 485 12.12 17.33 -9.83
N VAL A 486 12.37 16.03 -10.01
CA VAL A 486 13.72 15.47 -9.81
C VAL A 486 14.74 16.07 -10.78
N LEU A 487 14.36 16.32 -12.04
CA LEU A 487 15.26 16.92 -13.03
C LEU A 487 15.36 18.45 -12.90
N ASN A 488 14.35 19.10 -12.35
CA ASN A 488 14.38 20.56 -12.11
C ASN A 488 14.99 20.96 -10.75
N ASN A 489 15.25 20.01 -9.84
CA ASN A 489 15.72 20.31 -8.48
C ASN A 489 17.26 20.42 -8.39
N LYS A 490 17.77 21.64 -8.61
CA LYS A 490 19.21 22.03 -8.56
C LYS A 490 20.04 21.65 -7.31
N PRO A 491 19.50 21.40 -6.10
CA PRO A 491 20.30 21.04 -4.93
C PRO A 491 20.83 19.60 -4.93
N ILE A 492 20.44 18.75 -5.87
CA ILE A 492 20.78 17.31 -5.84
C ILE A 492 21.97 17.02 -6.73
N ALA A 493 23.15 16.82 -6.13
CA ALA A 493 24.30 16.33 -6.90
C ALA A 493 24.05 14.89 -7.41
N GLN A 494 23.73 14.77 -8.70
CA GLN A 494 23.57 13.49 -9.41
C GLN A 494 24.89 12.73 -9.52
N THR A 495 24.83 11.40 -9.44
CA THR A 495 26.01 10.52 -9.59
C THR A 495 26.14 9.89 -10.97
N SER A 496 25.02 9.61 -11.63
CA SER A 496 24.99 9.14 -13.01
C SER A 496 25.29 10.31 -13.94
N ALA A 497 26.24 10.14 -14.87
CA ALA A 497 26.55 11.14 -15.88
C ALA A 497 25.31 11.49 -16.74
N ILE A 498 24.46 10.50 -17.01
CA ILE A 498 23.21 10.71 -17.75
C ILE A 498 22.22 11.55 -16.94
N CYS A 499 22.01 11.22 -15.66
CA CYS A 499 21.10 12.00 -14.80
C CYS A 499 21.61 13.43 -14.57
N LYS A 500 22.93 13.60 -14.44
CA LYS A 500 23.54 14.92 -14.38
C LYS A 500 23.29 15.71 -15.67
N SER A 501 23.47 15.08 -16.83
CA SER A 501 23.19 15.73 -18.10
C SER A 501 21.72 16.08 -18.28
N LEU A 502 20.80 15.25 -17.77
CA LEU A 502 19.37 15.53 -17.77
C LEU A 502 19.03 16.71 -16.86
N GLU A 503 19.57 16.73 -15.65
CA GLU A 503 19.46 17.88 -14.75
C GLU A 503 20.01 19.15 -15.43
N ASP A 504 21.16 19.08 -16.08
CA ASP A 504 21.76 20.22 -16.79
C ASP A 504 20.89 20.73 -17.97
N ILE A 505 20.10 19.87 -18.62
CA ILE A 505 19.18 20.28 -19.71
C ILE A 505 18.04 21.15 -19.15
N PHE A 506 17.43 20.73 -18.05
CA PHE A 506 16.30 21.42 -17.42
C PHE A 506 16.79 22.63 -16.62
N ALA A 507 17.82 22.47 -15.78
CA ALA A 507 18.35 23.51 -14.91
C ALA A 507 18.92 24.74 -15.64
N ASN A 508 19.39 24.57 -16.89
CA ASN A 508 19.98 25.64 -17.71
C ASN A 508 19.03 26.14 -18.81
N ASP A 509 17.73 25.86 -18.70
CA ASP A 509 16.69 26.34 -19.63
C ASP A 509 16.97 25.97 -21.11
N ARG A 510 17.69 24.85 -21.34
CA ARG A 510 17.97 24.38 -22.71
C ARG A 510 16.71 23.79 -23.37
N CYS A 511 15.70 23.46 -22.56
CA CYS A 511 14.42 22.95 -23.01
C CYS A 511 13.34 24.04 -23.14
N GLY A 512 13.55 25.24 -22.57
CA GLY A 512 12.55 26.31 -22.59
C GLY A 512 11.22 25.89 -21.96
N ASP A 513 10.12 26.28 -22.60
CA ASP A 513 8.75 25.91 -22.22
C ASP A 513 8.39 24.45 -22.52
N ARG A 514 9.30 23.67 -23.11
CA ARG A 514 9.04 22.27 -23.53
C ARG A 514 9.39 21.23 -22.48
N GLU A 515 9.85 21.61 -21.30
CA GLU A 515 10.22 20.66 -20.25
C GLU A 515 9.10 19.66 -19.93
N ALA A 516 7.88 20.16 -19.72
CA ALA A 516 6.72 19.31 -19.45
C ALA A 516 6.43 18.38 -20.64
N LEU A 517 6.47 18.91 -21.87
CA LEU A 517 6.29 18.11 -23.09
C LEU A 517 7.36 17.01 -23.23
N ALA A 518 8.62 17.32 -22.91
CA ALA A 518 9.73 16.38 -22.96
C ALA A 518 9.55 15.24 -21.95
N ILE A 519 9.18 15.56 -20.71
CA ILE A 519 8.84 14.54 -19.71
C ILE A 519 7.67 13.68 -20.20
N HIS A 520 6.56 14.31 -20.56
CA HIS A 520 5.34 13.62 -20.99
C HIS A 520 5.59 12.68 -22.18
N SER A 521 6.40 13.11 -23.15
CA SER A 521 6.68 12.36 -24.38
C SER A 521 7.66 11.21 -24.16
N CYS A 522 8.58 11.35 -23.20
CA CYS A 522 9.75 10.48 -23.06
C CYS A 522 9.74 9.59 -21.81
N TYR A 523 8.95 9.88 -20.78
CA TYR A 523 9.00 9.16 -19.50
C TYR A 523 8.78 7.64 -19.63
N LYS A 524 7.96 7.21 -20.60
CA LYS A 524 7.65 5.79 -20.80
C LYS A 524 8.88 4.97 -21.15
N ILE A 525 9.93 5.58 -21.70
CA ILE A 525 11.20 4.91 -22.02
C ILE A 525 11.78 4.24 -20.77
N VAL A 526 11.75 4.91 -19.62
CA VAL A 526 12.27 4.38 -18.35
C VAL A 526 11.17 3.86 -17.43
N TYR A 527 9.90 4.26 -17.62
CA TYR A 527 8.78 3.85 -16.76
C TYR A 527 8.08 2.55 -17.22
N SER A 528 7.94 2.35 -18.53
CA SER A 528 7.13 1.29 -19.13
C SER A 528 7.94 0.00 -19.31
N GLY A 529 7.55 -1.05 -18.58
CA GLY A 529 8.19 -2.38 -18.63
C GLY A 529 8.39 -2.92 -20.05
N PRO A 530 7.36 -2.92 -20.92
CA PRO A 530 7.48 -3.34 -22.31
C PRO A 530 8.55 -2.59 -23.12
N ILE A 531 8.87 -1.34 -22.75
CA ILE A 531 9.86 -0.51 -23.46
C ILE A 531 11.26 -0.77 -22.90
N TYR A 532 11.53 -0.40 -21.64
CA TYR A 532 12.89 -0.52 -21.11
C TYR A 532 13.41 -1.95 -21.06
N LYS A 533 12.55 -2.98 -20.86
CA LYS A 533 13.01 -4.37 -20.86
C LYS A 533 13.43 -4.83 -22.25
N LYS A 534 12.78 -4.32 -23.30
CA LYS A 534 13.11 -4.61 -24.69
C LYS A 534 14.43 -3.91 -25.07
N LEU A 535 14.61 -2.65 -24.67
CA LEU A 535 15.88 -1.93 -24.82
C LEU A 535 17.05 -2.68 -24.17
N LEU A 536 16.88 -3.11 -22.92
CA LEU A 536 17.89 -3.90 -22.20
C LEU A 536 18.19 -5.23 -22.88
N ARG A 537 17.17 -5.92 -23.40
CA ARG A 537 17.36 -7.17 -24.16
C ARG A 537 18.20 -6.96 -25.43
N PHE A 538 18.15 -5.78 -26.02
CA PHE A 538 18.99 -5.38 -27.14
C PHE A 538 20.34 -4.79 -26.72
N GLY A 539 20.67 -4.81 -25.43
CA GLY A 539 21.93 -4.26 -24.91
C GLY A 539 21.98 -2.73 -24.86
N THR A 540 20.84 -2.05 -25.01
CA THR A 540 20.74 -0.60 -24.98
C THR A 540 20.29 -0.11 -23.60
N ASP A 541 21.03 0.84 -23.00
CA ASP A 541 20.67 1.44 -21.71
C ASP A 541 19.45 2.36 -21.86
N PRO A 542 18.31 2.08 -21.19
CA PRO A 542 17.12 2.91 -21.23
C PRO A 542 17.36 4.36 -20.83
N LYS A 543 18.32 4.64 -19.92
CA LYS A 543 18.63 6.02 -19.51
C LYS A 543 19.21 6.83 -20.66
N THR A 544 20.04 6.22 -21.50
CA THR A 544 20.65 6.88 -22.67
C THR A 544 19.58 7.22 -23.72
N VAL A 545 18.66 6.29 -23.98
CA VAL A 545 17.53 6.52 -24.90
C VAL A 545 16.58 7.59 -24.33
N TRP A 546 16.35 7.59 -23.02
CA TRP A 546 15.53 8.61 -22.36
C TRP A 546 16.13 10.00 -22.49
N LYS A 547 17.45 10.14 -22.27
CA LYS A 547 18.19 11.39 -22.50
C LYS A 547 18.08 11.85 -23.94
N ALA A 548 18.34 10.96 -24.90
CA ALA A 548 18.22 11.29 -26.32
C ALA A 548 16.80 11.77 -26.66
N CYS A 549 15.75 11.13 -26.12
CA CYS A 549 14.38 11.56 -26.36
C CYS A 549 14.13 12.97 -25.83
N ILE A 550 14.62 13.27 -24.63
CA ILE A 550 14.53 14.60 -24.04
C ILE A 550 15.28 15.63 -24.88
N ASP A 551 16.54 15.37 -25.26
CA ASP A 551 17.32 16.26 -26.13
C ASP A 551 16.59 16.54 -27.45
N TYR A 552 15.99 15.52 -28.05
CA TYR A 552 15.25 15.66 -29.30
C TYR A 552 14.04 16.58 -29.14
N VAL A 553 13.21 16.37 -28.11
CA VAL A 553 12.06 17.26 -27.84
C VAL A 553 12.53 18.69 -27.52
N CYS A 554 13.55 18.84 -26.68
CA CYS A 554 14.09 20.14 -26.30
C CYS A 554 14.71 20.88 -27.50
N SER A 555 15.27 20.16 -28.47
CA SER A 555 15.75 20.71 -29.75
C SER A 555 14.64 21.12 -30.73
N ASP A 556 13.36 21.04 -30.34
CA ASP A 556 12.22 21.18 -31.26
C ASP A 556 12.20 20.12 -32.38
N PHE A 557 12.67 18.92 -32.08
CA PHE A 557 12.79 17.83 -33.05
C PHE A 557 13.72 18.15 -34.24
N THR A 558 14.75 18.99 -34.04
CA THR A 558 15.66 19.41 -35.11
C THR A 558 17.04 18.75 -35.06
N ASP A 559 17.43 18.12 -33.94
CA ASP A 559 18.72 17.42 -33.85
C ASP A 559 18.68 16.07 -34.60
N GLN A 560 19.22 16.07 -35.82
CA GLN A 560 19.25 14.90 -36.69
C GLN A 560 20.04 13.72 -36.10
N VAL A 561 21.13 13.97 -35.37
CA VAL A 561 21.95 12.89 -34.80
C VAL A 561 21.19 12.16 -33.70
N THR A 562 20.51 12.93 -32.85
CA THR A 562 19.65 12.37 -31.80
C THR A 562 18.42 11.69 -32.39
N CYS A 563 17.85 12.23 -33.46
CA CYS A 563 16.76 11.63 -34.25
C CYS A 563 17.14 10.25 -34.79
N GLU A 564 18.28 10.11 -35.48
CA GLU A 564 18.77 8.83 -36.00
C GLU A 564 18.95 7.79 -34.90
N TYR A 565 19.62 8.17 -33.80
CA TYR A 565 19.81 7.28 -32.66
C TYR A 565 18.48 6.83 -32.03
N LEU A 566 17.50 7.73 -31.89
CA LEU A 566 16.19 7.39 -31.36
C LEU A 566 15.39 6.46 -32.28
N GLY A 567 15.45 6.72 -33.59
CA GLY A 567 14.80 5.87 -34.59
C GLY A 567 15.33 4.44 -34.55
N GLU A 568 16.66 4.27 -34.47
CA GLU A 568 17.30 2.96 -34.33
C GLU A 568 16.95 2.30 -32.98
N ALA A 569 17.09 3.04 -31.87
CA ALA A 569 16.90 2.46 -30.53
C ALA A 569 15.44 2.06 -30.23
N LEU A 570 14.47 2.75 -30.83
CA LEU A 570 13.04 2.49 -30.63
C LEU A 570 12.42 1.60 -31.72
N ASP A 571 13.22 1.11 -32.67
CA ASP A 571 12.76 0.15 -33.68
C ASP A 571 12.37 -1.19 -33.05
N GLU A 572 11.26 -1.77 -33.50
CA GLU A 572 10.64 -2.95 -32.89
C GLU A 572 10.38 -2.85 -31.37
N VAL A 573 10.32 -1.63 -30.83
CA VAL A 573 9.95 -1.34 -29.45
C VAL A 573 8.55 -0.71 -29.46
N LYS A 574 7.76 -0.96 -28.40
CA LYS A 574 6.48 -0.27 -28.23
C LYS A 574 6.70 1.24 -28.20
N LYS A 575 5.93 1.99 -28.98
CA LYS A 575 6.08 3.46 -29.02
C LYS A 575 5.94 4.12 -27.63
N PRO A 576 6.87 5.01 -27.23
CA PRO A 576 6.77 5.73 -25.96
C PRO A 576 5.64 6.76 -25.94
N SER A 577 5.43 7.45 -27.07
CA SER A 577 4.31 8.35 -27.31
C SER A 577 4.02 8.45 -28.80
N ASP A 578 2.79 8.84 -29.15
CA ASP A 578 2.38 9.07 -30.54
C ASP A 578 3.15 10.23 -31.17
N LEU A 579 3.46 11.27 -30.37
CA LEU A 579 4.24 12.42 -30.83
C LEU A 579 5.65 12.00 -31.25
N ILE A 580 6.35 11.21 -30.43
CA ILE A 580 7.71 10.78 -30.75
C ILE A 580 7.73 9.88 -31.98
N ALA A 581 6.83 8.89 -32.05
CA ALA A 581 6.75 8.01 -33.22
C ALA A 581 6.49 8.80 -34.52
N LYS A 582 5.50 9.70 -34.48
CA LYS A 582 5.19 10.59 -35.61
C LYS A 582 6.40 11.45 -36.01
N LYS A 583 7.13 12.02 -35.05
CA LYS A 583 8.30 12.86 -35.33
C LYS A 583 9.50 12.07 -35.85
N ILE A 584 9.63 10.80 -35.49
CA ILE A 584 10.65 9.91 -36.06
C ILE A 584 10.34 9.61 -37.53
N GLU A 585 9.08 9.34 -37.86
CA GLU A 585 8.60 9.09 -39.22
C GLU A 585 8.70 10.35 -40.10
N GLU A 586 8.16 11.49 -39.65
CA GLU A 586 8.15 12.76 -40.39
C GLU A 586 9.57 13.22 -40.77
N ASN A 587 10.51 13.06 -39.86
CA ASN A 587 11.90 13.48 -40.05
C ASN A 587 12.78 12.39 -40.70
N ASN A 588 12.19 11.24 -41.07
CA ASN A 588 12.90 10.08 -41.64
C ASN A 588 14.13 9.69 -40.82
N CYS A 589 13.99 9.65 -39.49
CA CYS A 589 15.11 9.42 -38.58
C CYS A 589 15.80 8.07 -38.81
N TYR A 590 15.05 7.02 -39.16
CA TYR A 590 15.63 5.70 -39.44
C TYR A 590 14.81 4.99 -40.51
N ALA A 591 15.47 4.56 -41.59
CA ALA A 591 14.81 4.00 -42.78
C ALA A 591 14.07 2.68 -42.50
N GLY A 592 14.40 1.98 -41.41
CA GLY A 592 13.74 0.74 -40.99
C GLY A 592 12.70 0.90 -39.88
N TYR A 593 12.40 2.13 -39.43
CA TYR A 593 11.60 2.36 -38.23
C TYR A 593 10.20 1.75 -38.35
N ASN A 594 9.93 0.75 -37.50
CA ASN A 594 8.64 0.07 -37.42
C ASN A 594 8.25 -0.19 -35.95
N PRO A 595 7.67 0.80 -35.24
CA PRO A 595 7.34 0.67 -33.83
C PRO A 595 6.17 -0.30 -33.61
N LEU A 596 6.20 -1.02 -32.47
CA LEU A 596 5.16 -1.99 -32.05
C LEU A 596 3.91 -1.36 -31.43
#